data_AF-A0A936CJA5-F1
#
_entry.id   AF-A0A936CJA5-F1
#
_cell.length_a   1.000
_cell.length_b   1.000
_cell.length_c   1.000
_cell.angle_alpha   90.00
_cell.angle_beta   90.00
_cell.angle_gamma   90.00
#
_symmetry.space_group_name_H-M   'P 1'
#
loop_
_entity.id
_entity.type
_entity.pdbx_description
1 polymer ?
#
loop_
_entity_poly.entity_id
_entity_poly.type
_entity_poly.pdbx_seq_one_letter_code
_entity_poly.pdbx_strand_id
1 'polypeptide(L)'
;MVCGAFNADFDGDQMAVHVPLAHASILEAQLLMLAPHNMLNPQDGSPVTLPSQDMVLGLYYLTKEKIQEKDSKVRAYYSPEEVTIAFNERRVELHDAVKVMVNAENELGDLVPKLVKTTVGRVIFNRAVPESVPFVNELMTKKNLKQIIGDILARTNFAVTAKFLDEIKEKGFYWAFKAGLSFNLGDLIHPSVKNKTLEDAQREVDEIWDSYNMGLITNNERYNQIIDRWTYADNRITDNLMKELASHKGGFNSVYMMLHSGARGSKQQIKQLCGLRGLMAKPRKSGDTGSAIIENPILSNFQEGLSVLEYFISTHGARKGLADTALKTADAGYLTRRLVDVAQDVVIIEQDCNTLRGIETTALIDNDKVIENLSSRIQGRFTLHNVIHPESDEILLSAGDYIDEKSAINIEKLGIESVTIRSVLTCEARKGVCTKCYGKNLASGRIAEKGDAVGIIAAQSIGEPGTQLTLRTFHVGGVAAVSKAESELSAKFDGTVEFDGIRFPNSSMVAQNQESFSPGQARLKSLTAQPRNFYQVLTCHTLHYSWFQKVRKFQRERCCVAGIHSMH
;
A
#
# COMPACT_ATOMS: atom_id res chain seq x y z
N MET A 1 -21.67 -9.22 3.39
CA MET A 1 -20.37 -8.60 3.02
C MET A 1 -20.37 -7.08 3.14
N VAL A 2 -21.34 -6.45 3.82
CA VAL A 2 -21.45 -4.99 3.90
C VAL A 2 -20.75 -4.37 5.12
N CYS A 3 -20.33 -5.18 6.10
CA CYS A 3 -19.68 -4.71 7.33
C CYS A 3 -18.46 -3.81 7.06
N GLY A 4 -17.67 -4.13 6.02
CA GLY A 4 -16.52 -3.31 5.64
C GLY A 4 -16.91 -1.91 5.14
N ALA A 5 -18.05 -1.77 4.46
CA ALA A 5 -18.56 -0.48 3.99
C ALA A 5 -19.19 0.33 5.12
N PHE A 6 -19.89 -0.31 6.05
CA PHE A 6 -20.46 0.34 7.24
C PHE A 6 -19.43 0.62 8.33
N ASN A 7 -18.22 0.03 8.23
CA ASN A 7 -17.23 0.01 9.30
C ASN A 7 -17.85 -0.42 10.65
N ALA A 8 -18.69 -1.46 10.60
CA ALA A 8 -19.44 -1.99 11.73
C ALA A 8 -19.04 -3.44 12.02
N ASP A 9 -19.10 -3.83 13.28
CA ASP A 9 -18.92 -5.21 13.72
C ASP A 9 -20.14 -5.69 14.54
N PHE A 10 -20.01 -6.88 15.16
CA PHE A 10 -21.12 -7.56 15.83
C PHE A 10 -20.86 -7.68 17.34
N ASP A 11 -20.34 -6.63 17.97
CA ASP A 11 -20.08 -6.61 19.42
C ASP A 11 -21.04 -5.72 20.23
N GLY A 12 -22.02 -5.08 19.55
CA GLY A 12 -23.01 -4.20 20.17
C GLY A 12 -23.43 -3.00 19.32
N ASP A 13 -22.83 -2.83 18.14
CA ASP A 13 -23.18 -1.79 17.17
C ASP A 13 -24.69 -1.74 16.83
N GLN A 14 -25.19 -0.52 16.63
CA GLN A 14 -26.59 -0.25 16.32
C GLN A 14 -26.73 0.40 14.94
N MET A 15 -27.78 0.02 14.20
CA MET A 15 -28.10 0.61 12.89
C MET A 15 -29.50 1.21 12.90
N ALA A 16 -29.64 2.42 12.35
CA ALA A 16 -30.92 3.08 12.15
C ALA A 16 -31.56 2.64 10.83
N VAL A 17 -32.87 2.39 10.85
CA VAL A 17 -33.63 1.98 9.67
C VAL A 17 -34.63 3.08 9.31
N HIS A 18 -34.63 3.48 8.03
CA HIS A 18 -35.54 4.49 7.49
C HIS A 18 -36.36 3.87 6.35
N VAL A 19 -37.65 4.24 6.25
CA VAL A 19 -38.58 3.72 5.24
C VAL A 19 -38.94 4.84 4.25
N PRO A 20 -38.58 4.72 2.95
CA PRO A 20 -38.98 5.70 1.95
C PRO A 20 -40.48 5.59 1.65
N LEU A 21 -41.19 6.72 1.62
CA LEU A 21 -42.65 6.76 1.48
C LEU A 21 -43.11 7.17 0.07
N ALA A 22 -42.40 8.09 -0.58
CA ALA A 22 -42.79 8.58 -1.89
C ALA A 22 -42.30 7.62 -2.99
N HIS A 23 -43.11 7.45 -4.04
CA HIS A 23 -42.74 6.61 -5.20
C HIS A 23 -41.37 6.99 -5.80
N ALA A 24 -41.07 8.29 -5.87
CA ALA A 24 -39.76 8.78 -6.32
C ALA A 24 -38.61 8.31 -5.41
N SER A 25 -38.77 8.43 -4.09
CA SER A 25 -37.75 7.97 -3.12
C SER A 25 -37.59 6.45 -3.09
N ILE A 26 -38.65 5.68 -3.34
CA ILE A 26 -38.59 4.21 -3.46
C ILE A 26 -37.77 3.84 -4.69
N LEU A 27 -38.05 4.48 -5.83
CA LEU A 27 -37.34 4.24 -7.08
C LEU A 27 -35.86 4.65 -6.97
N GLU A 28 -35.56 5.77 -6.32
CA GLU A 28 -34.19 6.20 -6.04
C GLU A 28 -33.44 5.17 -5.18
N ALA A 29 -34.08 4.67 -4.11
CA ALA A 29 -33.49 3.66 -3.25
C ALA A 29 -33.20 2.35 -3.99
N GLN A 30 -34.09 1.95 -4.89
CA GLN A 30 -33.95 0.71 -5.67
C GLN A 30 -32.90 0.81 -6.79
N LEU A 31 -32.81 1.96 -7.48
CA LEU A 31 -31.91 2.11 -8.63
C LEU A 31 -30.52 2.61 -8.24
N LEU A 32 -30.42 3.51 -7.26
CA LEU A 32 -29.15 4.17 -6.93
C LEU A 32 -28.51 3.65 -5.64
N MET A 33 -29.32 3.36 -4.61
CA MET A 33 -28.79 3.04 -3.26
C MET A 33 -28.75 1.54 -2.95
N LEU A 34 -29.18 0.68 -3.87
CA LEU A 34 -29.22 -0.76 -3.65
C LEU A 34 -27.80 -1.32 -3.46
N ALA A 35 -27.58 -2.05 -2.37
CA ALA A 35 -26.26 -2.55 -1.97
C ALA A 35 -25.49 -3.32 -3.08
N PRO A 36 -26.10 -4.16 -3.93
CA PRO A 36 -25.40 -4.84 -5.02
C PRO A 36 -24.85 -3.92 -6.11
N HIS A 37 -25.33 -2.66 -6.21
CA HIS A 37 -24.76 -1.68 -7.13
C HIS A 37 -23.51 -1.00 -6.56
N ASN A 38 -23.36 -1.01 -5.23
CA ASN A 38 -22.30 -0.31 -4.51
C ASN A 38 -21.10 -1.23 -4.25
N MET A 39 -20.50 -1.77 -5.32
CA MET A 39 -19.35 -2.67 -5.21
C MET A 39 -18.00 -1.96 -5.23
N LEU A 40 -17.94 -0.75 -5.79
CA LEU A 40 -16.70 0.01 -5.96
C LEU A 40 -16.56 1.11 -4.90
N ASN A 41 -15.32 1.41 -4.55
CA ASN A 41 -14.99 2.49 -3.64
C ASN A 41 -14.97 3.82 -4.41
N PRO A 42 -15.71 4.86 -4.00
CA PRO A 42 -15.64 6.17 -4.64
C PRO A 42 -14.24 6.83 -4.59
N GLN A 43 -13.36 6.40 -3.68
CA GLN A 43 -12.01 6.96 -3.51
C GLN A 43 -11.05 6.56 -4.63
N ASP A 44 -10.96 5.25 -4.91
CA ASP A 44 -9.95 4.66 -5.79
C ASP A 44 -10.55 3.78 -6.91
N GLY A 45 -11.87 3.59 -6.91
CA GLY A 45 -12.56 2.71 -7.86
C GLY A 45 -12.25 1.23 -7.63
N SER A 46 -11.67 0.86 -6.48
CA SER A 46 -11.38 -0.54 -6.17
C SER A 46 -12.57 -1.25 -5.52
N PRO A 47 -12.69 -2.59 -5.63
CA PRO A 47 -13.81 -3.30 -5.01
C PRO A 47 -13.81 -3.17 -3.47
N VAL A 48 -14.94 -2.72 -2.90
CA VAL A 48 -15.17 -2.59 -1.45
C VAL A 48 -15.75 -3.87 -0.86
N THR A 49 -16.61 -4.54 -1.61
CA THR A 49 -17.31 -5.77 -1.19
C THR A 49 -16.38 -6.96 -1.30
N LEU A 50 -15.38 -7.00 -0.41
CA LEU A 50 -14.39 -8.06 -0.33
C LEU A 50 -14.75 -9.04 0.80
N PRO A 51 -14.57 -10.36 0.58
CA PRO A 51 -14.56 -11.32 1.67
C PRO A 51 -13.53 -10.92 2.73
N SER A 52 -13.89 -11.12 4.01
CA SER A 52 -13.04 -10.80 5.16
C SER A 52 -13.00 -11.97 6.15
N GLN A 53 -11.99 -11.97 7.02
CA GLN A 53 -11.86 -12.90 8.15
C GLN A 53 -12.05 -14.36 7.71
N ASP A 54 -13.04 -15.05 8.28
CA ASP A 54 -13.30 -16.49 8.11
C ASP A 54 -13.52 -16.88 6.65
N MET A 55 -14.19 -16.02 5.86
CA MET A 55 -14.38 -16.27 4.43
C MET A 55 -13.03 -16.39 3.72
N VAL A 56 -12.11 -15.44 3.98
CA VAL A 56 -10.77 -15.47 3.40
C VAL A 56 -9.99 -16.69 3.90
N LEU A 57 -10.09 -17.00 5.20
CA LEU A 57 -9.39 -18.14 5.78
C LEU A 57 -9.84 -19.48 5.19
N GLY A 58 -11.14 -19.66 4.97
CA GLY A 58 -11.71 -20.86 4.34
C GLY A 58 -11.32 -21.01 2.87
N LEU A 59 -11.35 -19.93 2.09
CA LEU A 59 -10.90 -19.93 0.70
C LEU A 59 -9.39 -20.16 0.59
N TYR A 60 -8.63 -19.57 1.51
CA TYR A 60 -7.19 -19.78 1.62
C TYR A 60 -6.88 -21.25 1.94
N TYR A 61 -7.56 -21.84 2.93
CA TYR A 61 -7.42 -23.26 3.25
C TYR A 61 -7.77 -24.11 2.02
N LEU A 62 -8.92 -23.87 1.40
CA LEU A 62 -9.36 -24.57 0.19
C LEU A 62 -8.29 -24.56 -0.91
N THR A 63 -7.69 -23.42 -1.21
CA THR A 63 -6.79 -23.27 -2.36
C THR A 63 -5.31 -23.56 -2.09
N LYS A 64 -4.97 -23.85 -0.83
CA LYS A 64 -3.60 -24.13 -0.41
C LYS A 64 -3.14 -25.52 -0.85
N GLU A 65 -1.95 -25.58 -1.43
CA GLU A 65 -1.27 -26.81 -1.82
C GLU A 65 -0.50 -27.40 -0.64
N LYS A 66 -0.54 -28.72 -0.50
CA LYS A 66 0.29 -29.46 0.45
C LYS A 66 1.67 -29.68 -0.18
N ILE A 67 2.72 -29.49 0.60
CA ILE A 67 4.09 -29.81 0.14
C ILE A 67 4.15 -31.33 -0.07
N GLN A 68 4.15 -31.76 -1.32
CA GLN A 68 4.31 -33.17 -1.68
C GLN A 68 5.80 -33.53 -1.77
N GLU A 69 6.14 -34.77 -1.43
CA GLU A 69 7.47 -35.31 -1.69
C GLU A 69 7.75 -35.35 -3.19
N LYS A 70 9.01 -35.09 -3.57
CA LYS A 70 9.47 -34.89 -4.96
C LYS A 70 9.15 -36.04 -5.91
N ASP A 71 8.82 -37.23 -5.38
CA ASP A 71 8.64 -38.47 -6.14
C ASP A 71 7.16 -38.91 -6.31
N SER A 72 6.22 -38.05 -5.92
CA SER A 72 4.78 -38.35 -6.06
C SER A 72 4.29 -38.12 -7.49
N LYS A 73 3.69 -39.16 -8.11
CA LYS A 73 3.08 -39.06 -9.44
C LYS A 73 1.83 -38.18 -9.38
N VAL A 74 1.91 -36.98 -9.96
CA VAL A 74 0.77 -36.07 -10.11
C VAL A 74 -0.24 -36.68 -11.09
N ARG A 75 -1.45 -36.98 -10.61
CA ARG A 75 -2.53 -37.54 -11.43
C ARG A 75 -3.06 -36.50 -12.40
N ALA A 76 -3.41 -36.94 -13.61
CA ALA A 76 -4.03 -36.10 -14.64
C ALA A 76 -5.50 -36.50 -14.80
N TYR A 77 -6.38 -35.50 -14.92
CA TYR A 77 -7.82 -35.64 -15.10
C TYR A 77 -8.26 -34.89 -16.35
N TYR A 78 -9.29 -35.43 -17.02
CA TYR A 78 -9.83 -34.86 -18.25
C TYR A 78 -10.73 -33.65 -17.98
N SER A 79 -11.50 -33.63 -16.88
CA SER A 79 -12.42 -32.52 -16.58
C SER A 79 -12.43 -32.13 -15.09
N PRO A 80 -12.84 -30.90 -14.75
CA PRO A 80 -13.11 -30.47 -13.37
C PRO A 80 -14.12 -31.34 -12.62
N GLU A 81 -15.05 -31.95 -13.34
CA GLU A 81 -16.08 -32.83 -12.80
C GLU A 81 -15.48 -34.16 -12.33
N GLU A 82 -14.56 -34.73 -13.12
CA GLU A 82 -13.84 -35.95 -12.76
C GLU A 82 -13.03 -35.78 -11.46
N VAL A 83 -12.41 -34.60 -11.28
CA VAL A 83 -11.72 -34.24 -10.04
C VAL A 83 -12.68 -34.21 -8.85
N THR A 84 -13.89 -33.69 -9.06
CA THR A 84 -14.92 -33.64 -8.00
C THR A 84 -15.38 -35.06 -7.64
N ILE A 85 -15.57 -35.93 -8.63
CA ILE A 85 -15.90 -37.35 -8.40
C ILE A 85 -14.78 -38.03 -7.63
N ALA A 86 -13.53 -37.86 -8.05
CA ALA A 86 -12.37 -38.43 -7.36
C ALA A 86 -12.25 -37.95 -5.90
N PHE A 87 -12.59 -36.70 -5.63
CA PHE A 87 -12.64 -36.14 -4.28
C PHE A 87 -13.77 -36.76 -3.44
N ASN A 88 -14.97 -36.89 -4.01
CA ASN A 88 -16.12 -37.50 -3.33
C ASN A 88 -15.88 -38.98 -3.00
N GLU A 89 -15.22 -39.72 -3.89
CA GLU A 89 -14.78 -41.11 -3.71
C GLU A 89 -13.53 -41.23 -2.81
N ARG A 90 -13.04 -40.12 -2.24
CA ARG A 90 -11.87 -40.05 -1.35
C ARG A 90 -10.58 -40.61 -1.97
N ARG A 91 -10.46 -40.55 -3.29
CA ARG A 91 -9.25 -40.97 -4.03
C ARG A 91 -8.15 -39.91 -4.02
N VAL A 92 -8.50 -38.64 -3.77
CA VAL A 92 -7.60 -37.49 -3.66
C VAL A 92 -7.99 -36.61 -2.48
N GLU A 93 -7.01 -35.97 -1.84
CA GLU A 93 -7.24 -34.96 -0.79
C GLU A 93 -7.39 -33.55 -1.38
N LEU A 94 -7.97 -32.63 -0.60
CA LEU A 94 -8.25 -31.25 -1.03
C LEU A 94 -6.99 -30.48 -1.49
N HIS A 95 -5.88 -30.74 -0.81
CA HIS A 95 -4.61 -30.02 -0.99
C HIS A 95 -3.64 -30.72 -1.94
N ASP A 96 -4.06 -31.85 -2.55
CA ASP A 96 -3.22 -32.59 -3.48
C ASP A 96 -3.08 -31.86 -4.81
N ALA A 97 -1.86 -31.90 -5.36
CA ALA A 97 -1.58 -31.41 -6.70
C ALA A 97 -2.15 -32.36 -7.77
N VAL A 98 -2.82 -31.79 -8.77
CA VAL A 98 -3.46 -32.50 -9.88
C VAL A 98 -3.21 -31.75 -11.19
N LYS A 99 -3.22 -32.46 -12.32
CA LYS A 99 -3.23 -31.84 -13.66
C LYS A 99 -4.64 -31.97 -14.23
N VAL A 100 -5.23 -30.88 -14.69
CA VAL A 100 -6.62 -30.86 -15.18
C VAL A 100 -6.68 -30.03 -16.46
N MET A 101 -7.46 -30.47 -17.44
CA MET A 101 -7.79 -29.65 -18.60
C MET A 101 -8.81 -28.58 -18.18
N VAL A 102 -8.42 -27.31 -18.34
CA VAL A 102 -9.25 -26.15 -17.95
C VAL A 102 -9.17 -25.08 -19.02
N ASN A 103 -10.20 -24.25 -19.11
CA ASN A 103 -10.21 -23.11 -20.02
C ASN A 103 -9.28 -22.02 -19.44
N ALA A 104 -8.13 -21.84 -20.09
CA ALA A 104 -7.15 -20.83 -19.74
C ALA A 104 -7.07 -19.78 -20.85
N GLU A 105 -6.68 -18.57 -20.50
CA GLU A 105 -6.48 -17.48 -21.47
C GLU A 105 -5.18 -17.73 -22.26
N ASN A 106 -5.27 -17.63 -23.58
CA ASN A 106 -4.10 -17.61 -24.47
C ASN A 106 -3.49 -16.21 -24.58
N GLU A 107 -2.33 -16.08 -25.22
CA GLU A 107 -1.63 -14.80 -25.45
C GLU A 107 -2.49 -13.76 -26.22
N LEU A 108 -3.55 -14.22 -26.90
CA LEU A 108 -4.51 -13.41 -27.66
C LEU A 108 -5.77 -13.02 -26.86
N GLY A 109 -5.93 -13.50 -25.62
CA GLY A 109 -7.12 -13.25 -24.79
C GLY A 109 -8.27 -14.25 -24.96
N ASP A 110 -8.11 -15.26 -25.83
CA ASP A 110 -9.13 -16.30 -26.05
C ASP A 110 -9.03 -17.43 -25.02
N LEU A 111 -10.20 -17.96 -24.63
CA LEU A 111 -10.31 -19.10 -23.72
C LEU A 111 -10.07 -20.42 -24.48
N VAL A 112 -8.94 -21.08 -24.22
CA VAL A 112 -8.57 -22.35 -24.85
C VAL A 112 -8.35 -23.43 -23.79
N PRO A 113 -8.80 -24.68 -24.02
CA PRO A 113 -8.57 -25.78 -23.10
C PRO A 113 -7.08 -26.12 -23.02
N LYS A 114 -6.48 -25.95 -21.84
CA LYS A 114 -5.07 -26.23 -21.57
C LYS A 114 -4.93 -27.13 -20.35
N LEU A 115 -3.95 -28.04 -20.40
CA LEU A 115 -3.59 -28.88 -19.25
C LEU A 115 -2.80 -28.05 -18.24
N VAL A 116 -3.40 -27.74 -17.09
CA VAL A 116 -2.78 -26.90 -16.05
C VAL A 116 -2.53 -27.72 -14.79
N LYS A 117 -1.35 -27.52 -14.16
CA LYS A 117 -1.07 -28.06 -12.83
C LYS A 117 -1.76 -27.17 -11.78
N THR A 118 -2.67 -27.74 -11.02
CA THR A 118 -3.48 -27.05 -10.01
C THR A 118 -3.71 -27.95 -8.78
N THR A 119 -4.58 -27.55 -7.86
CA THR A 119 -4.99 -28.35 -6.70
C THR A 119 -6.47 -28.68 -6.77
N VAL A 120 -6.89 -29.77 -6.12
CA VAL A 120 -8.31 -30.18 -6.05
C VAL A 120 -9.18 -29.04 -5.52
N GLY A 121 -8.73 -28.35 -4.47
CA GLY A 121 -9.47 -27.23 -3.91
C GLY A 121 -9.58 -26.01 -4.83
N ARG A 122 -8.56 -25.71 -5.65
CA ARG A 122 -8.66 -24.66 -6.68
C ARG A 122 -9.66 -25.01 -7.77
N VAL A 123 -9.78 -26.29 -8.14
CA VAL A 123 -10.82 -26.76 -9.07
C VAL A 123 -12.22 -26.55 -8.48
N ILE A 124 -12.41 -26.88 -7.19
CA ILE A 124 -13.69 -26.67 -6.48
C ILE A 124 -14.05 -25.17 -6.35
N PHE A 125 -13.03 -24.31 -6.18
CA PHE A 125 -13.20 -22.86 -6.18
C PHE A 125 -13.67 -22.33 -7.53
N ASN A 126 -13.01 -22.76 -8.62
CA ASN A 126 -13.32 -22.32 -9.98
C ASN A 126 -14.72 -22.70 -10.46
N ARG A 127 -15.42 -23.62 -9.79
CA ARG A 127 -16.83 -23.89 -10.07
C ARG A 127 -17.77 -22.72 -9.78
N ALA A 128 -17.38 -21.80 -8.89
CA ALA A 128 -18.12 -20.56 -8.67
C ALA A 128 -17.75 -19.48 -9.68
N VAL A 129 -16.57 -19.57 -10.30
CA VAL A 129 -16.09 -18.56 -11.23
C VAL A 129 -16.97 -18.59 -12.50
N PRO A 130 -17.45 -17.43 -13.00
CA PRO A 130 -18.23 -17.38 -14.24
C PRO A 130 -17.47 -17.93 -15.45
N GLU A 131 -18.17 -18.57 -16.38
CA GLU A 131 -17.56 -19.18 -17.58
C GLU A 131 -16.80 -18.20 -18.48
N SER A 132 -17.13 -16.91 -18.41
CA SER A 132 -16.47 -15.83 -19.15
C SER A 132 -15.08 -15.46 -18.61
N VAL A 133 -14.69 -16.02 -17.47
CA VAL A 133 -13.45 -15.68 -16.76
C VAL A 133 -12.49 -16.87 -16.85
N PRO A 134 -11.18 -16.64 -17.10
CA PRO A 134 -10.22 -17.73 -17.18
C PRO A 134 -10.03 -18.44 -15.84
N PHE A 135 -9.55 -19.68 -15.91
CA PHE A 135 -9.29 -20.48 -14.71
C PHE A 135 -8.30 -19.79 -13.76
N VAL A 136 -8.73 -19.58 -12.52
CA VAL A 136 -7.97 -18.92 -11.47
C VAL A 136 -7.08 -19.93 -10.75
N ASN A 137 -5.77 -19.89 -10.97
CA ASN A 137 -4.81 -20.83 -10.40
C ASN A 137 -3.87 -20.21 -9.36
N GLU A 138 -4.42 -19.45 -8.42
CA GLU A 138 -3.65 -18.77 -7.38
C GLU A 138 -4.05 -19.19 -5.97
N LEU A 139 -3.24 -18.80 -4.98
CA LEU A 139 -3.58 -18.94 -3.57
C LEU A 139 -4.48 -17.78 -3.15
N MET A 140 -5.64 -18.08 -2.58
CA MET A 140 -6.65 -17.07 -2.23
C MET A 140 -6.27 -16.31 -0.95
N THR A 141 -5.34 -15.37 -1.06
CA THR A 141 -5.10 -14.36 -0.03
C THR A 141 -6.08 -13.19 -0.18
N LYS A 142 -6.26 -12.38 0.86
CA LYS A 142 -7.08 -11.16 0.80
C LYS A 142 -6.68 -10.22 -0.36
N LYS A 143 -5.39 -10.15 -0.69
CA LYS A 143 -4.89 -9.31 -1.78
C LYS A 143 -5.25 -9.88 -3.15
N ASN A 144 -4.99 -11.17 -3.37
CA ASN A 144 -5.31 -11.82 -4.63
C ASN A 144 -6.82 -11.85 -4.87
N LEU A 145 -7.63 -12.06 -3.83
CA LEU A 145 -9.10 -11.96 -3.93
C LEU A 145 -9.56 -10.58 -4.41
N LYS A 146 -8.92 -9.50 -3.93
CA LYS A 146 -9.23 -8.13 -4.40
C LYS A 146 -8.95 -7.96 -5.90
N GLN A 147 -7.84 -8.52 -6.38
CA GLN A 147 -7.49 -8.49 -7.80
C GLN A 147 -8.47 -9.31 -8.65
N ILE A 148 -8.73 -10.56 -8.26
CA ILE A 148 -9.65 -11.46 -8.95
C ILE A 148 -11.05 -10.87 -9.05
N ILE A 149 -11.59 -10.30 -7.96
CA ILE A 149 -12.91 -9.66 -7.98
C ILE A 149 -12.91 -8.43 -8.90
N GLY A 150 -11.82 -7.65 -8.93
CA GLY A 150 -11.65 -6.54 -9.87
C GLY A 150 -11.68 -7.00 -11.33
N ASP A 151 -10.93 -8.06 -11.65
CA ASP A 151 -10.85 -8.63 -13.01
C ASP A 151 -12.20 -9.19 -13.47
N ILE A 152 -12.91 -9.89 -12.57
CA ILE A 152 -14.25 -10.43 -12.85
C ILE A 152 -15.22 -9.27 -13.11
N LEU A 153 -15.17 -8.21 -12.29
CA LEU A 153 -16.04 -7.07 -12.47
C LEU A 153 -15.76 -6.31 -13.77
N ALA A 154 -14.48 -6.19 -14.17
CA ALA A 154 -14.08 -5.55 -15.42
C ALA A 154 -14.48 -6.35 -16.67
N ARG A 155 -14.48 -7.69 -16.59
CA ARG A 155 -14.86 -8.59 -17.71
C ARG A 155 -16.36 -8.87 -17.78
N THR A 156 -17.09 -8.69 -16.68
CA THR A 156 -18.51 -9.05 -16.57
C THR A 156 -19.39 -7.86 -16.18
N ASN A 157 -20.38 -8.05 -15.31
CA ASN A 157 -21.30 -7.03 -14.85
C ASN A 157 -21.55 -7.15 -13.34
N PHE A 158 -22.10 -6.11 -12.73
CA PHE A 158 -22.38 -6.09 -11.30
C PHE A 158 -23.29 -7.25 -10.84
N ALA A 159 -24.25 -7.67 -11.66
CA ALA A 159 -25.19 -8.73 -11.31
C ALA A 159 -24.54 -10.12 -11.23
N VAL A 160 -23.68 -10.46 -12.19
CA VAL A 160 -22.92 -11.72 -12.21
C VAL A 160 -21.90 -11.73 -11.08
N THR A 161 -21.19 -10.61 -10.87
CA THR A 161 -20.24 -10.46 -9.75
C THR A 161 -20.94 -10.60 -8.40
N ALA A 162 -22.18 -10.11 -8.24
CA ALA A 162 -22.93 -10.25 -6.99
C ALA A 162 -23.20 -11.72 -6.65
N LYS A 163 -23.66 -12.50 -7.64
CA LYS A 163 -23.89 -13.93 -7.49
C LYS A 163 -22.61 -14.68 -7.14
N PHE A 164 -21.52 -14.36 -7.84
CA PHE A 164 -20.21 -14.91 -7.57
C PHE A 164 -19.74 -14.63 -6.12
N LEU A 165 -19.91 -13.40 -5.64
CA LEU A 165 -19.54 -13.04 -4.27
C LEU A 165 -20.37 -13.80 -3.23
N ASP A 166 -21.66 -14.03 -3.48
CA ASP A 166 -22.50 -14.84 -2.59
C ASP A 166 -22.07 -16.32 -2.56
N GLU A 167 -21.74 -16.91 -3.71
CA GLU A 167 -21.23 -18.28 -3.79
C GLU A 167 -19.87 -18.43 -3.08
N ILE A 168 -18.98 -17.45 -3.26
CA ILE A 168 -17.69 -17.42 -2.57
C ILE A 168 -17.86 -17.27 -1.06
N LYS A 169 -18.79 -16.43 -0.62
CA LYS A 169 -19.12 -16.27 0.80
C LYS A 169 -19.53 -17.61 1.41
N GLU A 170 -20.45 -18.34 0.77
CA GLU A 170 -20.92 -19.65 1.23
C GLU A 170 -19.80 -20.69 1.23
N LYS A 171 -19.02 -20.80 0.14
CA LYS A 171 -17.85 -21.70 0.07
C LYS A 171 -16.82 -21.36 1.13
N GLY A 172 -16.52 -20.08 1.35
CA GLY A 172 -15.58 -19.60 2.35
C GLY A 172 -15.97 -20.03 3.75
N PHE A 173 -17.23 -19.79 4.15
CA PHE A 173 -17.72 -20.24 5.46
C PHE A 173 -17.75 -21.77 5.59
N TYR A 174 -18.21 -22.48 4.56
CA TYR A 174 -18.28 -23.93 4.58
C TYR A 174 -16.89 -24.58 4.76
N TRP A 175 -15.90 -24.12 4.01
CA TRP A 175 -14.54 -24.65 4.10
C TRP A 175 -13.80 -24.18 5.35
N ALA A 176 -14.09 -22.98 5.86
CA ALA A 176 -13.58 -22.55 7.16
C ALA A 176 -14.09 -23.46 8.29
N PHE A 177 -15.39 -23.80 8.27
CA PHE A 177 -15.98 -24.75 9.21
C PHE A 177 -15.35 -26.16 9.09
N LYS A 178 -15.21 -26.67 7.87
CA LYS A 178 -14.58 -27.99 7.63
C LYS A 178 -13.10 -28.05 7.99
N ALA A 179 -12.38 -26.94 7.85
CA ALA A 179 -10.96 -26.87 8.18
C ALA A 179 -10.70 -27.05 9.68
N GLY A 180 -11.66 -26.69 10.54
CA GLY A 180 -11.54 -26.86 12.00
C GLY A 180 -10.33 -26.15 12.60
N LEU A 181 -9.94 -24.99 12.05
CA LEU A 181 -8.77 -24.25 12.51
C LEU A 181 -9.02 -23.68 13.91
N SER A 182 -8.16 -24.06 14.85
CA SER A 182 -8.19 -23.56 16.24
C SER A 182 -6.91 -22.78 16.54
N PHE A 183 -7.01 -21.84 17.47
CA PHE A 183 -5.87 -21.13 18.03
C PHE A 183 -5.42 -21.86 19.30
N ASN A 184 -4.27 -22.54 19.23
CA ASN A 184 -3.72 -23.27 20.37
C ASN A 184 -2.39 -22.65 20.81
N LEU A 185 -2.09 -22.75 22.11
CA LEU A 185 -0.80 -22.29 22.64
C LEU A 185 0.39 -23.03 22.00
N GLY A 186 0.23 -24.32 21.69
CA GLY A 186 1.26 -25.11 21.01
C GLY A 186 1.51 -24.75 19.53
N ASP A 187 0.65 -23.91 18.93
CA ASP A 187 0.90 -23.34 17.61
C ASP A 187 1.77 -22.08 17.66
N LEU A 188 1.98 -21.52 18.86
CA LEU A 188 2.90 -20.41 19.12
C LEU A 188 4.30 -20.95 19.41
N ILE A 189 5.23 -20.67 18.50
CA ILE A 189 6.58 -21.21 18.53
C ILE A 189 7.51 -20.19 19.17
N HIS A 190 8.33 -20.66 20.11
CA HIS A 190 9.43 -19.86 20.64
C HIS A 190 10.58 -19.85 19.62
N PRO A 191 11.04 -18.67 19.15
CA PRO A 191 12.10 -18.59 18.16
C PRO A 191 13.40 -19.20 18.70
N SER A 192 13.99 -20.15 17.98
CA SER A 192 15.20 -20.86 18.42
C SER A 192 16.41 -19.94 18.62
N VAL A 193 16.45 -18.85 17.86
CA VAL A 193 17.56 -17.88 17.81
C VAL A 193 17.43 -16.79 18.89
N LYS A 194 16.32 -16.74 19.64
CA LYS A 194 16.01 -15.66 20.60
C LYS A 194 17.11 -15.47 21.64
N ASN A 195 17.40 -16.48 22.46
CA ASN A 195 18.32 -16.34 23.60
C ASN A 195 19.73 -15.92 23.16
N LYS A 196 20.27 -16.56 22.12
CA LYS A 196 21.59 -16.23 21.57
C LYS A 196 21.66 -14.77 21.09
N THR A 197 20.63 -14.32 20.36
CA THR A 197 20.59 -12.95 19.84
C THR A 197 20.46 -11.91 20.95
N LEU A 198 19.75 -12.23 22.03
CA LEU A 198 19.65 -11.35 23.20
C LEU A 198 20.98 -11.25 23.95
N GLU A 199 21.69 -12.36 24.13
CA GLU A 199 23.03 -12.38 24.74
C GLU A 199 24.08 -11.66 23.89
N ASP A 200 24.01 -11.80 22.56
CA ASP A 200 24.86 -11.03 21.62
C ASP A 200 24.56 -9.53 21.75
N ALA A 201 23.28 -9.14 21.70
CA ALA A 201 22.87 -7.74 21.77
C ALA A 201 23.23 -7.10 23.11
N GLN A 202 23.09 -7.82 24.23
CA GLN A 202 23.48 -7.31 25.54
C GLN A 202 24.99 -7.05 25.63
N ARG A 203 25.82 -7.96 25.10
CA ARG A 203 27.27 -7.74 25.03
C ARG A 203 27.65 -6.50 24.24
N GLU A 204 27.03 -6.30 23.07
CA GLU A 204 27.27 -5.10 22.27
C GLU A 204 26.82 -3.81 23.00
N VAL A 205 25.74 -3.86 23.78
CA VAL A 205 25.28 -2.73 24.60
C VAL A 205 26.28 -2.42 25.72
N ASP A 206 26.86 -3.44 26.34
CA ASP A 206 27.88 -3.27 27.39
C ASP A 206 29.16 -2.63 26.81
N GLU A 207 29.59 -3.03 25.61
CA GLU A 207 30.72 -2.41 24.89
C GLU A 207 30.48 -0.91 24.57
N ILE A 208 29.24 -0.56 24.22
CA ILE A 208 28.84 0.84 24.00
C ILE A 208 28.92 1.63 25.31
N TRP A 209 28.50 1.03 26.43
CA TRP A 209 28.62 1.65 27.75
C TRP A 209 30.08 1.84 28.17
N ASP A 210 30.95 0.87 27.91
CA ASP A 210 32.38 0.98 28.19
C ASP A 210 33.02 2.10 27.36
N SER A 211 32.68 2.21 26.08
CA SER A 211 33.12 3.29 25.20
C SER A 211 32.67 4.67 25.70
N TYR A 212 31.45 4.75 26.24
CA TYR A 212 30.94 5.97 26.87
C TYR A 212 31.69 6.30 28.17
N ASN A 213 31.95 5.30 29.02
CA ASN A 213 32.68 5.47 30.28
C ASN A 213 34.14 5.88 30.05
N MET A 214 34.75 5.44 28.94
CA MET A 214 36.08 5.87 28.49
C MET A 214 36.09 7.27 27.85
N GLY A 215 34.92 7.88 27.63
CA GLY A 215 34.77 9.22 27.05
C GLY A 215 34.94 9.29 25.54
N LEU A 216 34.87 8.16 24.83
CA LEU A 216 35.05 8.09 23.37
C LEU A 216 33.80 8.55 22.60
N ILE A 217 32.62 8.43 23.20
CA ILE A 217 31.33 8.76 22.59
C ILE A 217 30.50 9.69 23.48
N THR A 218 29.64 10.48 22.86
CA THR A 218 28.69 11.35 23.58
C THR A 218 27.46 10.58 24.06
N ASN A 219 26.71 11.13 25.03
CA ASN A 219 25.50 10.47 25.55
C ASN A 219 24.39 10.31 24.48
N ASN A 220 24.30 11.24 23.52
CA ASN A 220 23.33 11.14 22.42
C ASN A 220 23.71 10.02 21.44
N GLU A 221 25.00 9.85 21.15
CA GLU A 221 25.48 8.76 20.32
C GLU A 221 25.29 7.40 21.01
N ARG A 222 25.64 7.32 22.31
CA ARG A 222 25.36 6.14 23.15
C ARG A 222 23.88 5.74 23.05
N TYR A 223 22.98 6.69 23.29
CA TYR A 223 21.54 6.49 23.27
C TYR A 223 21.04 5.95 21.91
N ASN A 224 21.45 6.58 20.81
CA ASN A 224 21.05 6.15 19.47
C ASN A 224 21.61 4.77 19.12
N GLN A 225 22.88 4.50 19.44
CA GLN A 225 23.50 3.20 19.17
C GLN A 225 22.80 2.06 19.93
N ILE A 226 22.44 2.27 21.21
CA ILE A 226 21.69 1.28 22.00
C ILE A 226 20.34 0.96 21.34
N ILE A 227 19.60 1.99 20.91
CA ILE A 227 18.31 1.82 20.23
C ILE A 227 18.47 1.04 18.94
N ASP A 228 19.50 1.36 18.15
CA ASP A 228 19.76 0.70 16.88
C ASP A 228 20.12 -0.79 17.08
N ARG A 229 20.91 -1.11 18.12
CA ARG A 229 21.24 -2.51 18.46
C ARG A 229 20.03 -3.32 18.88
N TRP A 230 19.20 -2.79 19.75
CA TRP A 230 17.96 -3.46 20.14
C TRP A 230 16.98 -3.61 18.98
N THR A 231 16.88 -2.61 18.11
CA THR A 231 16.04 -2.67 16.90
C THR A 231 16.54 -3.73 15.92
N TYR A 232 17.85 -3.88 15.78
CA TYR A 232 18.44 -4.93 14.94
C TYR A 232 18.16 -6.33 15.48
N ALA A 233 18.39 -6.55 16.79
CA ALA A 233 18.09 -7.82 17.45
C ALA A 233 16.61 -8.20 17.31
N ASP A 234 15.72 -7.22 17.49
CA ASP A 234 14.29 -7.38 17.34
C ASP A 234 13.86 -7.83 15.93
N ASN A 235 14.37 -7.16 14.90
CA ASN A 235 14.09 -7.53 13.50
C ASN A 235 14.61 -8.94 13.18
N ARG A 236 15.83 -9.29 13.65
CA ARG A 236 16.43 -10.61 13.43
C ARG A 236 15.60 -11.74 14.06
N ILE A 237 15.13 -11.54 15.29
CA ILE A 237 14.27 -12.51 15.99
C ILE A 237 12.92 -12.64 15.26
N THR A 238 12.34 -11.52 14.83
CA THR A 238 11.05 -11.50 14.12
C THR A 238 11.12 -12.22 12.77
N ASP A 239 12.18 -11.99 11.99
CA ASP A 239 12.34 -12.62 10.69
C ASP A 239 12.60 -14.12 10.79
N ASN A 240 13.36 -14.56 11.81
CA ASN A 240 13.55 -15.98 12.09
C ASN A 240 12.25 -16.65 12.53
N LEU A 241 11.51 -16.04 13.47
CA LEU A 241 10.20 -16.51 13.93
C LEU A 241 9.24 -16.73 12.76
N MET A 242 9.19 -15.78 11.82
CA MET A 242 8.32 -15.87 10.65
C MET A 242 8.67 -17.03 9.73
N LYS A 243 9.96 -17.36 9.59
CA LYS A 243 10.42 -18.52 8.81
C LYS A 243 10.07 -19.84 9.49
N GLU A 244 10.26 -19.92 10.81
CA GLU A 244 9.93 -21.12 11.60
C GLU A 244 8.41 -21.37 11.64
N LEU A 245 7.59 -20.31 11.79
CA LEU A 245 6.13 -20.41 11.72
C LEU A 245 5.65 -20.88 10.34
N ALA A 246 6.31 -20.47 9.26
CA ALA A 246 5.96 -20.85 7.90
C ALA A 246 6.27 -22.33 7.59
N SER A 247 7.29 -22.93 8.22
CA SER A 247 7.63 -24.34 8.03
C SER A 247 6.88 -25.28 8.99
N HIS A 248 6.41 -24.76 10.13
CA HIS A 248 5.72 -25.55 11.14
C HIS A 248 4.46 -26.24 10.59
N LYS A 249 4.30 -27.52 10.93
CA LYS A 249 3.23 -28.40 10.44
C LYS A 249 3.11 -28.41 8.90
N GLY A 250 4.24 -28.37 8.19
CA GLY A 250 4.26 -28.31 6.71
C GLY A 250 3.59 -27.04 6.17
N GLY A 251 3.64 -25.96 6.93
CA GLY A 251 2.98 -24.69 6.67
C GLY A 251 1.52 -24.60 7.11
N PHE A 252 0.90 -25.67 7.64
CA PHE A 252 -0.49 -25.68 8.12
C PHE A 252 -0.65 -25.28 9.59
N ASN A 253 0.28 -24.49 10.12
CA ASN A 253 0.08 -23.81 11.40
C ASN A 253 -1.08 -22.81 11.30
N SER A 254 -2.07 -22.92 12.19
CA SER A 254 -3.28 -22.07 12.19
C SER A 254 -2.97 -20.59 12.32
N VAL A 255 -2.02 -20.22 13.20
CA VAL A 255 -1.60 -18.84 13.43
C VAL A 255 -0.93 -18.27 12.18
N TYR A 256 -0.07 -19.06 11.54
CA TYR A 256 0.57 -18.67 10.29
C TYR A 256 -0.44 -18.52 9.15
N MET A 257 -1.43 -19.42 9.07
CA MET A 257 -2.48 -19.35 8.06
C MET A 257 -3.36 -18.12 8.20
N MET A 258 -3.75 -17.73 9.43
CA MET A 258 -4.50 -16.50 9.69
C MET A 258 -3.72 -15.26 9.24
N LEU A 259 -2.41 -15.23 9.52
CA LEU A 259 -1.54 -14.14 9.13
C LEU A 259 -1.32 -14.08 7.61
N HIS A 260 -0.90 -15.19 6.99
CA HIS A 260 -0.51 -15.24 5.58
C HIS A 260 -1.71 -15.05 4.64
N SER A 261 -2.88 -15.56 5.02
CA SER A 261 -4.13 -15.30 4.28
C SER A 261 -4.54 -13.82 4.31
N GLY A 262 -4.09 -13.06 5.30
CA GLY A 262 -4.55 -11.70 5.55
C GLY A 262 -5.96 -11.63 6.16
N ALA A 263 -6.47 -12.74 6.68
CA ALA A 263 -7.77 -12.83 7.35
C ALA A 263 -7.76 -12.06 8.67
N ARG A 264 -6.75 -12.29 9.51
CA ARG A 264 -6.58 -11.63 10.81
C ARG A 264 -5.13 -11.69 11.26
N GLY A 265 -4.67 -10.63 11.92
CA GLY A 265 -3.33 -10.56 12.47
C GLY A 265 -2.35 -9.77 11.62
N SER A 266 -1.30 -9.25 12.26
CA SER A 266 -0.16 -8.61 11.60
C SER A 266 1.14 -9.24 12.09
N LYS A 267 2.22 -9.07 11.32
CA LYS A 267 3.57 -9.52 11.70
C LYS A 267 3.97 -8.96 13.07
N GLN A 268 3.60 -7.72 13.35
CA GLN A 268 3.88 -7.05 14.63
C GLN A 268 3.10 -7.68 15.81
N GLN A 269 1.86 -8.11 15.59
CA GLN A 269 1.07 -8.76 16.64
C GLN A 269 1.63 -10.14 16.99
N ILE A 270 1.99 -10.94 15.98
CA ILE A 270 2.62 -12.25 16.21
C ILE A 270 3.99 -12.12 16.86
N LYS A 271 4.77 -11.12 16.45
CA LYS A 271 6.02 -10.76 17.14
C LYS A 271 5.79 -10.52 18.64
N GLN A 272 4.77 -9.75 19.03
CA GLN A 272 4.51 -9.49 20.44
C GLN A 272 4.05 -10.74 21.22
N LEU A 273 3.43 -11.71 20.55
CA LEU A 273 3.01 -12.97 21.16
C LEU A 273 4.20 -13.90 21.45
N CYS A 274 5.06 -14.13 20.45
CA CYS A 274 6.07 -15.20 20.51
C CYS A 274 7.53 -14.71 20.48
N GLY A 275 7.78 -13.53 19.90
CA GLY A 275 9.11 -12.94 19.82
C GLY A 275 9.44 -12.17 21.09
N LEU A 276 9.33 -10.84 20.98
CA LEU A 276 9.56 -9.89 22.06
C LEU A 276 8.67 -8.66 21.87
N ARG A 277 8.38 -7.97 22.97
CA ARG A 277 7.57 -6.75 22.93
C ARG A 277 8.39 -5.54 22.45
N GLY A 278 9.67 -5.47 22.81
CA GLY A 278 10.65 -4.53 22.27
C GLY A 278 10.65 -3.17 22.95
N LEU A 279 11.17 -2.16 22.24
CA LEU A 279 11.33 -0.80 22.74
C LEU A 279 10.01 -0.04 22.80
N MET A 280 9.77 0.67 23.92
CA MET A 280 8.55 1.43 24.18
C MET A 280 8.80 2.93 24.10
N ALA A 281 7.83 3.69 23.58
CA ALA A 281 7.88 5.15 23.57
C ALA A 281 7.58 5.74 24.95
N LYS A 282 8.35 6.74 25.37
CA LYS A 282 8.10 7.51 26.60
C LYS A 282 6.91 8.45 26.43
N PRO A 283 6.07 8.64 27.46
CA PRO A 283 5.05 9.68 27.46
C PRO A 283 5.72 11.06 27.46
N ARG A 284 5.31 11.95 26.55
CA ARG A 284 5.85 13.32 26.45
C ARG A 284 5.42 14.14 27.66
N LYS A 285 6.37 14.82 28.30
CA LYS A 285 6.08 15.97 29.17
C LYS A 285 6.15 17.25 28.33
N SER A 286 5.29 18.22 28.63
CA SER A 286 5.30 19.54 27.99
C SER A 286 6.67 20.20 28.18
N GLY A 287 7.49 20.27 27.12
CA GLY A 287 8.84 20.84 27.13
C GLY A 287 9.95 19.93 26.61
N ASP A 288 9.68 18.63 26.39
CA ASP A 288 10.67 17.68 25.86
C ASP A 288 10.69 17.72 24.31
N THR A 289 11.85 18.00 23.71
CA THR A 289 12.01 18.26 22.25
C THR A 289 12.17 17.00 21.40
N GLY A 290 12.21 15.81 22.01
CA GLY A 290 12.35 14.53 21.31
C GLY A 290 11.22 13.53 21.58
N SER A 291 10.93 12.65 20.61
CA SER A 291 10.26 11.37 20.89
C SER A 291 11.25 10.42 21.54
N ALA A 292 11.43 10.55 22.85
CA ALA A 292 12.33 9.67 23.59
C ALA A 292 11.74 8.25 23.68
N ILE A 293 12.47 7.29 23.13
CA ILE A 293 12.29 5.85 23.33
C ILE A 293 12.92 5.48 24.68
N ILE A 294 12.32 4.56 25.42
CA ILE A 294 12.91 4.03 26.65
C ILE A 294 14.05 3.07 26.26
N GLU A 295 15.25 3.33 26.79
CA GLU A 295 16.47 2.58 26.46
C GLU A 295 16.40 1.09 26.82
N ASN A 296 15.65 0.77 27.88
CA ASN A 296 15.48 -0.60 28.35
C ASN A 296 14.31 -1.27 27.59
N PRO A 297 14.58 -2.26 26.72
CA PRO A 297 13.53 -2.97 26.00
C PRO A 297 12.80 -3.96 26.91
N ILE A 298 11.58 -4.33 26.51
CA ILE A 298 10.85 -5.45 27.08
C ILE A 298 11.26 -6.72 26.33
N LEU A 299 12.02 -7.58 27.00
CA LEU A 299 12.58 -8.82 26.43
C LEU A 299 11.55 -9.96 26.42
N SER A 300 10.65 -9.95 27.40
CA SER A 300 9.57 -10.93 27.55
C SER A 300 8.51 -10.77 26.45
N ASN A 301 7.79 -11.85 26.17
CA ASN A 301 6.62 -11.86 25.27
C ASN A 301 5.34 -12.20 26.05
N PHE A 302 4.17 -12.14 25.41
CA PHE A 302 2.90 -12.45 26.08
C PHE A 302 2.75 -13.94 26.44
N GLN A 303 3.42 -14.83 25.73
CA GLN A 303 3.39 -16.26 26.02
C GLN A 303 4.17 -16.63 27.29
N GLU A 304 5.31 -15.97 27.52
CA GLU A 304 6.17 -16.13 28.72
C GLU A 304 5.64 -15.33 29.91
N GLY A 305 4.90 -14.24 29.64
CA GLY A 305 4.39 -13.32 30.64
C GLY A 305 5.32 -12.12 30.84
N LEU A 306 4.77 -11.01 31.34
CA LEU A 306 5.50 -9.77 31.58
C LEU A 306 5.74 -9.60 33.08
N SER A 307 6.93 -9.12 33.46
CA SER A 307 7.17 -8.67 34.83
C SER A 307 6.35 -7.41 35.16
N VAL A 308 6.20 -7.10 36.45
CA VAL A 308 5.44 -5.92 36.91
C VAL A 308 6.00 -4.62 36.31
N LEU A 309 7.33 -4.50 36.24
CA LEU A 309 7.99 -3.33 35.67
C LEU A 309 7.76 -3.21 34.15
N GLU A 310 7.94 -4.31 33.42
CA GLU A 310 7.71 -4.34 31.97
C GLU A 310 6.24 -4.04 31.64
N TYR A 311 5.31 -4.59 32.42
CA TYR A 311 3.88 -4.30 32.27
C TYR A 311 3.59 -2.84 32.53
N PHE A 312 4.13 -2.26 33.61
CA PHE A 312 3.99 -0.84 33.93
C PHE A 312 4.49 0.06 32.79
N ILE A 313 5.68 -0.21 32.25
CA ILE A 313 6.25 0.53 31.12
C ILE A 313 5.32 0.46 29.90
N SER A 314 4.72 -0.71 29.63
CA SER A 314 3.81 -0.89 28.50
C SER A 314 2.51 -0.08 28.59
N THR A 315 2.08 0.30 29.81
CA THR A 315 0.83 1.04 30.01
C THR A 315 0.88 2.47 29.45
N HIS A 316 2.06 3.09 29.44
CA HIS A 316 2.21 4.47 28.98
C HIS A 316 1.88 4.62 27.48
N GLY A 317 2.37 3.68 26.66
CA GLY A 317 2.09 3.66 25.22
C GLY A 317 0.61 3.39 24.94
N ALA A 318 0.02 2.41 25.63
CA ALA A 318 -1.38 2.03 25.44
C ALA A 318 -2.36 3.16 25.83
N ARG A 319 -2.16 3.78 27.01
CA ARG A 319 -3.02 4.87 27.49
C ARG A 319 -2.99 6.08 26.57
N LYS A 320 -1.80 6.45 26.07
CA LYS A 320 -1.65 7.54 25.12
C LYS A 320 -2.40 7.25 23.82
N GLY A 321 -2.28 6.03 23.30
CA GLY A 321 -2.99 5.60 22.08
C GLY A 321 -4.52 5.74 22.23
N LEU A 322 -5.09 5.28 23.35
CA LEU A 322 -6.52 5.39 23.62
C LEU A 322 -6.99 6.85 23.74
N ALA A 323 -6.23 7.69 24.46
CA ALA A 323 -6.57 9.11 24.62
C ALA A 323 -6.52 9.88 23.28
N ASP A 324 -5.48 9.64 22.47
CA ASP A 324 -5.33 10.28 21.17
C ASP A 324 -6.43 9.84 20.19
N THR A 325 -6.85 8.58 20.26
CA THR A 325 -7.98 8.02 19.47
C THR A 325 -9.27 8.77 19.78
N ALA A 326 -9.57 8.96 21.06
CA ALA A 326 -10.78 9.68 21.49
C ALA A 326 -10.77 11.16 21.07
N LEU A 327 -9.65 11.86 21.23
CA LEU A 327 -9.56 13.30 20.91
C LEU A 327 -9.60 13.56 19.39
N LYS A 328 -8.82 12.82 18.60
CA LYS A 328 -8.64 13.10 17.16
C LYS A 328 -9.82 12.69 16.30
N THR A 329 -10.72 11.85 16.81
CA THR A 329 -11.96 11.50 16.11
C THR A 329 -12.80 12.75 15.84
N ALA A 330 -12.86 13.69 16.79
CA ALA A 330 -13.57 14.96 16.62
C ALA A 330 -12.92 15.85 15.55
N ASP A 331 -11.59 15.95 15.54
CA ASP A 331 -10.84 16.78 14.60
C ASP A 331 -11.02 16.31 13.15
N ALA A 332 -11.00 15.00 12.92
CA ALA A 332 -11.15 14.44 11.58
C ALA A 332 -12.58 14.59 11.03
N GLY A 333 -13.59 14.47 11.90
CA GLY A 333 -14.98 14.80 11.55
C GLY A 333 -15.13 16.28 11.19
N TYR A 334 -14.49 17.17 11.96
CA TYR A 334 -14.48 18.61 11.68
C TYR A 334 -13.81 18.94 10.34
N LEU A 335 -12.68 18.31 10.02
CA LEU A 335 -12.01 18.48 8.72
C LEU A 335 -12.95 18.08 7.57
N THR A 336 -13.57 16.91 7.67
CA THR A 336 -14.50 16.40 6.64
C THR A 336 -15.66 17.37 6.42
N ARG A 337 -16.25 17.89 7.51
CA ARG A 337 -17.30 18.92 7.42
C ARG A 337 -16.83 20.15 6.66
N ARG A 338 -15.65 20.70 6.97
CA ARG A 338 -15.12 21.88 6.27
C ARG A 338 -14.85 21.61 4.79
N LEU A 339 -14.38 20.41 4.45
CA LEU A 339 -14.18 20.02 3.05
C LEU A 339 -15.52 19.98 2.30
N VAL A 340 -16.56 19.42 2.91
CA VAL A 340 -17.91 19.39 2.32
C VAL A 340 -18.46 20.81 2.17
N ASP A 341 -18.34 21.65 3.19
CA ASP A 341 -18.83 23.04 3.15
C ASP A 341 -18.21 23.84 1.97
N VAL A 342 -16.95 23.58 1.64
CA VAL A 342 -16.24 24.26 0.53
C VAL A 342 -16.59 23.65 -0.84
N ALA A 343 -16.83 22.34 -0.90
CA ALA A 343 -16.95 21.61 -2.16
C ALA A 343 -18.40 21.27 -2.57
N GLN A 344 -19.40 21.51 -1.72
CA GLN A 344 -20.79 21.08 -1.96
C GLN A 344 -21.40 21.59 -3.28
N ASP A 345 -21.01 22.79 -3.73
CA ASP A 345 -21.54 23.40 -4.96
C ASP A 345 -20.88 22.89 -6.25
N VAL A 346 -19.87 22.01 -6.14
CA VAL A 346 -19.13 21.46 -7.29
C VAL A 346 -19.84 20.22 -7.83
N VAL A 347 -20.58 20.40 -8.92
CA VAL A 347 -21.34 19.36 -9.64
C VAL A 347 -20.95 19.33 -11.12
N ILE A 348 -21.26 18.23 -11.81
CA ILE A 348 -21.09 18.15 -13.27
C ILE A 348 -22.27 18.86 -13.96
N ILE A 349 -22.00 19.90 -14.75
CA ILE A 349 -23.05 20.76 -15.37
C ILE A 349 -23.14 20.60 -16.89
N GLU A 350 -22.00 20.41 -17.55
CA GLU A 350 -21.90 20.33 -19.01
C GLU A 350 -20.97 19.19 -19.44
N GLN A 351 -21.01 18.81 -20.72
CA GLN A 351 -20.16 17.72 -21.21
C GLN A 351 -18.74 18.18 -21.51
N ASP A 352 -18.57 19.31 -22.18
CA ASP A 352 -17.27 19.82 -22.60
C ASP A 352 -17.21 21.35 -22.47
N CYS A 353 -16.20 21.85 -21.75
CA CYS A 353 -15.92 23.28 -21.64
C CYS A 353 -15.00 23.80 -22.76
N ASN A 354 -14.57 22.95 -23.71
CA ASN A 354 -13.65 23.26 -24.81
C ASN A 354 -12.32 23.91 -24.40
N THR A 355 -11.85 23.63 -23.18
CA THR A 355 -10.56 24.14 -22.72
C THR A 355 -9.43 23.55 -23.55
N LEU A 356 -8.52 24.43 -23.98
CA LEU A 356 -7.26 24.05 -24.63
C LEU A 356 -6.13 23.85 -23.61
N ARG A 357 -6.45 23.88 -22.31
CA ARG A 357 -5.49 23.77 -21.22
C ARG A 357 -5.60 22.41 -20.56
N GLY A 358 -4.47 21.73 -20.44
CA GLY A 358 -4.36 20.46 -19.73
C GLY A 358 -3.17 20.46 -18.79
N ILE A 359 -2.97 19.32 -18.13
CA ILE A 359 -1.83 19.09 -17.25
C ILE A 359 -1.01 17.96 -17.84
N GLU A 360 0.27 18.22 -18.03
CA GLU A 360 1.24 17.19 -18.38
C GLU A 360 1.43 16.25 -17.18
N THR A 361 1.10 14.97 -17.37
CA THR A 361 1.12 13.96 -16.33
C THR A 361 2.21 12.94 -16.64
N THR A 362 3.10 12.72 -15.67
CA THR A 362 4.19 11.74 -15.69
C THR A 362 4.01 10.71 -14.58
N ALA A 363 4.79 9.62 -14.59
CA ALA A 363 4.88 8.74 -13.42
C ALA A 363 5.38 9.51 -12.18
N LEU A 364 4.83 9.21 -11.00
CA LEU A 364 5.25 9.85 -9.76
C LEU A 364 6.42 9.06 -9.17
N ILE A 365 7.62 9.65 -9.23
CA ILE A 365 8.86 9.04 -8.74
C ILE A 365 9.35 9.80 -7.51
N ASP A 366 9.57 9.09 -6.41
CA ASP A 366 10.17 9.63 -5.18
C ASP A 366 11.39 8.77 -4.80
N ASN A 367 12.55 9.40 -4.69
CA ASN A 367 13.82 8.75 -4.36
C ASN A 367 14.04 7.44 -5.15
N ASP A 368 13.91 7.52 -6.48
CA ASP A 368 14.06 6.40 -7.42
C ASP A 368 13.04 5.25 -7.33
N LYS A 369 12.08 5.33 -6.42
CA LYS A 369 10.94 4.41 -6.35
C LYS A 369 9.75 5.04 -7.07
N VAL A 370 9.20 4.31 -8.04
CA VAL A 370 7.94 4.70 -8.67
C VAL A 370 6.84 4.46 -7.64
N ILE A 371 6.23 5.55 -7.15
CA ILE A 371 5.10 5.49 -6.22
C ILE A 371 3.83 5.16 -7.01
N GLU A 372 3.61 5.86 -8.11
CA GLU A 372 2.47 5.64 -9.01
C GLU A 372 2.93 5.60 -10.46
N ASN A 373 2.47 4.57 -11.16
CA ASN A 373 2.72 4.35 -12.57
C ASN A 373 1.95 5.36 -13.43
N LEU A 374 2.44 5.59 -14.65
CA LEU A 374 1.78 6.50 -15.58
C LEU A 374 0.38 6.00 -15.93
N SER A 375 0.23 4.70 -16.21
CA SER A 375 -1.04 4.05 -16.57
C SER A 375 -2.13 4.33 -15.54
N SER A 376 -1.84 4.14 -14.25
CA SER A 376 -2.80 4.40 -13.16
C SER A 376 -3.23 5.86 -13.05
N ARG A 377 -2.35 6.82 -13.41
CA ARG A 377 -2.66 8.26 -13.31
C ARG A 377 -3.50 8.76 -14.49
N ILE A 378 -3.31 8.18 -15.67
CA ILE A 378 -4.01 8.60 -16.89
C ILE A 378 -5.32 7.83 -17.11
N GLN A 379 -5.47 6.63 -16.53
CA GLN A 379 -6.66 5.80 -16.67
C GLN A 379 -7.92 6.58 -16.28
N GLY A 380 -8.93 6.55 -17.15
CA GLY A 380 -10.22 7.18 -16.91
C GLY A 380 -10.25 8.70 -17.10
N ARG A 381 -9.20 9.29 -17.69
CA ARG A 381 -9.13 10.70 -18.08
C ARG A 381 -9.29 10.86 -19.60
N PHE A 382 -9.39 12.11 -20.04
CA PHE A 382 -9.42 12.45 -21.47
C PHE A 382 -8.10 13.09 -21.89
N THR A 383 -7.61 12.72 -23.08
CA THR A 383 -6.41 13.33 -23.68
C THR A 383 -6.73 14.75 -24.17
N LEU A 384 -5.74 15.65 -24.11
CA LEU A 384 -5.86 16.97 -24.73
C LEU A 384 -5.25 17.01 -26.14
N HIS A 385 -4.15 16.29 -26.34
CA HIS A 385 -3.44 16.20 -27.62
C HIS A 385 -3.44 14.76 -28.12
N ASN A 386 -3.16 14.59 -29.41
CA ASN A 386 -2.98 13.27 -30.00
C ASN A 386 -1.79 12.58 -29.32
N VAL A 387 -1.98 11.32 -28.91
CA VAL A 387 -0.89 10.48 -28.42
C VAL A 387 -0.40 9.65 -29.59
N ILE A 388 0.86 9.84 -29.95
CA ILE A 388 1.48 9.26 -31.14
C ILE A 388 2.44 8.14 -30.69
N HIS A 389 2.50 7.06 -31.46
CA HIS A 389 3.47 6.00 -31.26
C HIS A 389 4.89 6.52 -31.56
N PRO A 390 5.88 6.32 -30.67
CA PRO A 390 7.22 6.91 -30.82
C PRO A 390 7.99 6.39 -32.05
N GLU A 391 7.79 5.13 -32.44
CA GLU A 391 8.49 4.53 -33.59
C GLU A 391 7.72 4.53 -34.92
N SER A 392 6.38 4.38 -34.92
CA SER A 392 5.58 4.20 -36.14
C SER A 392 4.85 5.47 -36.60
N ASP A 393 4.87 6.55 -35.81
CA ASP A 393 4.08 7.77 -36.03
C ASP A 393 2.55 7.55 -36.13
N GLU A 394 2.05 6.37 -35.74
CA GLU A 394 0.61 6.10 -35.71
C GLU A 394 -0.07 6.78 -34.52
N ILE A 395 -1.26 7.35 -34.74
CA ILE A 395 -2.06 7.98 -33.69
C ILE A 395 -2.74 6.88 -32.86
N LEU A 396 -2.33 6.73 -31.60
CA LEU A 396 -2.89 5.76 -30.65
C LEU A 396 -4.22 6.25 -30.07
N LEU A 397 -4.29 7.54 -29.74
CA LEU A 397 -5.48 8.22 -29.24
C LEU A 397 -5.54 9.62 -29.86
N SER A 398 -6.73 10.00 -30.33
CA SER A 398 -6.98 11.35 -30.82
C SER A 398 -7.16 12.32 -29.66
N ALA A 399 -7.06 13.61 -29.94
CA ALA A 399 -7.35 14.67 -28.99
C ALA A 399 -8.81 14.60 -28.51
N GLY A 400 -9.01 14.53 -27.20
CA GLY A 400 -10.33 14.46 -26.59
C GLY A 400 -10.90 13.04 -26.49
N ASP A 401 -10.11 12.00 -26.79
CA ASP A 401 -10.49 10.61 -26.58
C ASP A 401 -10.36 10.20 -25.11
N TYR A 402 -11.17 9.22 -24.72
CA TYR A 402 -11.17 8.65 -23.38
C TYR A 402 -10.05 7.61 -23.24
N ILE A 403 -9.31 7.67 -22.15
CA ILE A 403 -8.22 6.74 -21.86
C ILE A 403 -8.77 5.54 -21.09
N ASP A 404 -9.08 4.47 -21.82
CA ASP A 404 -9.41 3.16 -21.27
C ASP A 404 -8.19 2.49 -20.61
N GLU A 405 -8.45 1.48 -19.78
CA GLU A 405 -7.41 0.70 -19.10
C GLU A 405 -6.43 0.03 -20.08
N LYS A 406 -6.96 -0.57 -21.16
CA LYS A 406 -6.15 -1.20 -22.21
C LYS A 406 -5.25 -0.17 -22.90
N SER A 407 -5.80 1.00 -23.20
CA SER A 407 -5.06 2.10 -23.83
C SER A 407 -3.99 2.66 -22.90
N ALA A 408 -4.28 2.82 -21.61
CA ALA A 408 -3.32 3.27 -20.60
C ALA A 408 -2.13 2.31 -20.46
N ILE A 409 -2.40 0.99 -20.42
CA ILE A 409 -1.34 -0.04 -20.38
C ILE A 409 -0.54 -0.03 -21.68
N ASN A 410 -1.18 0.16 -22.83
CA ASN A 410 -0.48 0.22 -24.11
C ASN A 410 0.47 1.44 -24.19
N ILE A 411 0.01 2.61 -23.76
CA ILE A 411 0.82 3.84 -23.69
C ILE A 411 2.08 3.62 -22.83
N GLU A 412 1.92 2.98 -21.68
CA GLU A 412 3.05 2.69 -20.79
C GLU A 412 4.02 1.65 -21.39
N LYS A 413 3.50 0.60 -22.05
CA LYS A 413 4.33 -0.41 -22.74
C LYS A 413 5.17 0.17 -23.87
N LEU A 414 4.68 1.21 -24.52
CA LEU A 414 5.37 1.93 -25.59
C LEU A 414 6.46 2.88 -25.07
N GLY A 415 6.61 3.02 -23.75
CA GLY A 415 7.65 3.86 -23.15
C GLY A 415 7.39 5.36 -23.24
N ILE A 416 6.12 5.78 -23.41
CA ILE A 416 5.75 7.19 -23.41
C ILE A 416 5.88 7.74 -21.99
N GLU A 417 6.73 8.75 -21.79
CA GLU A 417 7.05 9.28 -20.45
C GLU A 417 5.98 10.25 -19.89
N SER A 418 5.35 11.04 -20.76
CA SER A 418 4.35 12.03 -20.37
C SER A 418 3.16 12.08 -21.31
N VAL A 419 1.97 12.32 -20.75
CA VAL A 419 0.73 12.52 -21.49
C VAL A 419 0.02 13.77 -20.97
N THR A 420 -0.39 14.65 -21.88
CA THR A 420 -1.19 15.83 -21.54
C THR A 420 -2.66 15.46 -21.45
N ILE A 421 -3.19 15.45 -20.22
CA ILE A 421 -4.58 15.11 -19.92
C ILE A 421 -5.39 16.36 -19.57
N ARG A 422 -6.70 16.28 -19.78
CA ARG A 422 -7.65 17.27 -19.24
C ARG A 422 -7.78 17.08 -17.73
N SER A 423 -7.96 18.19 -17.02
CA SER A 423 -8.08 18.19 -15.56
C SER A 423 -9.14 19.17 -15.09
N VAL A 424 -9.66 18.92 -13.89
CA VAL A 424 -10.59 19.81 -13.19
C VAL A 424 -9.96 21.18 -12.92
N LEU A 425 -8.65 21.24 -12.69
CA LEU A 425 -7.93 22.50 -12.42
C LEU A 425 -7.85 23.45 -13.62
N THR A 426 -7.96 22.92 -14.84
CA THR A 426 -7.91 23.70 -16.09
C THR A 426 -9.27 23.82 -16.76
N CYS A 427 -10.34 23.42 -16.06
CA CYS A 427 -11.70 23.52 -16.56
C CYS A 427 -12.16 24.98 -16.62
N GLU A 428 -12.78 25.37 -17.73
CA GLU A 428 -13.26 26.74 -17.98
C GLU A 428 -14.79 26.86 -17.74
N ALA A 429 -15.41 25.82 -17.19
CA ALA A 429 -16.81 25.86 -16.78
C ALA A 429 -17.02 26.94 -15.70
N ARG A 430 -18.00 27.83 -15.90
CA ARG A 430 -18.24 28.96 -14.97
C ARG A 430 -18.75 28.53 -13.60
N LYS A 431 -19.49 27.42 -13.54
CA LYS A 431 -20.02 26.80 -12.32
C LYS A 431 -19.81 25.29 -12.45
N GLY A 432 -19.36 24.65 -11.39
CA GLY A 432 -19.09 23.22 -11.39
C GLY A 432 -17.95 22.82 -12.35
N VAL A 433 -18.06 21.62 -12.93
CA VAL A 433 -17.03 21.03 -13.79
C VAL A 433 -17.69 20.38 -15.01
N CYS A 434 -16.97 20.30 -16.13
CA CYS A 434 -17.44 19.54 -17.29
C CYS A 434 -17.07 18.05 -17.22
N THR A 435 -17.84 17.21 -17.90
CA THR A 435 -17.64 15.75 -17.94
C THR A 435 -16.24 15.37 -18.42
N LYS A 436 -15.74 15.98 -19.51
CA LYS A 436 -14.41 15.64 -20.06
C LYS A 436 -13.22 16.08 -19.20
N CYS A 437 -13.35 17.17 -18.44
CA CYS A 437 -12.31 17.59 -17.50
C CYS A 437 -12.29 16.73 -16.22
N TYR A 438 -13.43 16.14 -15.86
CA TYR A 438 -13.52 15.22 -14.73
C TYR A 438 -13.11 13.79 -15.13
N GLY A 439 -13.75 13.19 -16.14
CA GLY A 439 -13.46 11.83 -16.61
C GLY A 439 -14.38 10.78 -15.98
N LYS A 440 -13.77 9.70 -15.48
CA LYS A 440 -14.46 8.54 -14.90
C LYS A 440 -15.04 8.82 -13.51
N ASN A 441 -16.28 8.41 -13.28
CA ASN A 441 -16.86 8.31 -11.95
C ASN A 441 -16.41 6.99 -11.29
N LEU A 442 -15.56 7.09 -10.27
CA LEU A 442 -14.92 5.95 -9.61
C LEU A 442 -15.91 5.05 -8.85
N ALA A 443 -17.05 5.60 -8.39
CA ALA A 443 -18.05 4.85 -7.63
C ALA A 443 -18.84 3.85 -8.47
N SER A 444 -19.01 4.13 -9.77
CA SER A 444 -19.81 3.31 -10.69
C SER A 444 -19.00 2.75 -11.86
N GLY A 445 -17.78 3.25 -12.07
CA GLY A 445 -16.92 2.84 -13.18
C GLY A 445 -17.29 3.43 -14.55
N ARG A 446 -18.40 4.16 -14.65
CA ARG A 446 -18.85 4.85 -15.87
C ARG A 446 -18.21 6.22 -16.03
N ILE A 447 -18.38 6.85 -17.19
CA ILE A 447 -18.04 8.26 -17.39
C ILE A 447 -19.00 9.11 -16.55
N ALA A 448 -18.50 10.16 -15.90
CA ALA A 448 -19.34 11.02 -15.06
C ALA A 448 -20.49 11.64 -15.87
N GLU A 449 -21.65 11.79 -15.22
CA GLU A 449 -22.84 12.33 -15.87
C GLU A 449 -23.26 13.67 -15.26
N LYS A 450 -24.07 14.41 -16.00
CA LYS A 450 -24.63 15.68 -15.54
C LYS A 450 -25.46 15.44 -14.28
N GLY A 451 -25.17 16.19 -13.23
CA GLY A 451 -25.80 16.06 -11.91
C GLY A 451 -24.98 15.28 -10.89
N ASP A 452 -23.89 14.61 -11.29
CA ASP A 452 -23.01 13.94 -10.32
C ASP A 452 -22.39 14.96 -9.35
N ALA A 453 -22.57 14.73 -8.04
CA ALA A 453 -22.10 15.57 -6.95
C ALA A 453 -20.61 15.33 -6.61
N VAL A 454 -19.74 15.57 -7.58
CA VAL A 454 -18.31 15.24 -7.50
C VAL A 454 -17.56 15.95 -6.37
N GLY A 455 -18.01 17.13 -5.95
CA GLY A 455 -17.42 17.86 -4.83
C GLY A 455 -17.65 17.18 -3.48
N ILE A 456 -18.86 16.68 -3.23
CA ILE A 456 -19.18 15.94 -2.00
C ILE A 456 -18.40 14.63 -1.96
N ILE A 457 -18.37 13.91 -3.10
CA ILE A 457 -17.61 12.66 -3.24
C ILE A 457 -16.12 12.93 -2.93
N ALA A 458 -15.52 13.98 -3.51
CA ALA A 458 -14.12 14.31 -3.27
C ALA A 458 -13.84 14.67 -1.80
N ALA A 459 -14.71 15.46 -1.17
CA ALA A 459 -14.58 15.84 0.23
C ALA A 459 -14.62 14.63 1.18
N GLN A 460 -15.57 13.72 0.97
CA GLN A 460 -15.68 12.48 1.75
C GLN A 460 -14.52 11.53 1.48
N SER A 461 -14.08 11.41 0.23
CA SER A 461 -12.94 10.58 -0.18
C SER A 461 -11.61 11.03 0.43
N ILE A 462 -11.47 12.31 0.79
CA ILE A 462 -10.30 12.83 1.52
C ILE A 462 -10.51 12.73 3.05
N GLY A 463 -11.72 13.02 3.51
CA GLY A 463 -12.05 13.05 4.93
C GLY A 463 -12.00 11.68 5.60
N GLU A 464 -12.59 10.67 4.97
CA GLU A 464 -12.69 9.31 5.52
C GLU A 464 -11.30 8.69 5.79
N PRO A 465 -10.33 8.69 4.85
CA PRO A 465 -8.99 8.20 5.14
C PRO A 465 -8.26 9.06 6.16
N GLY A 466 -8.55 10.36 6.22
CA GLY A 466 -8.02 11.26 7.24
C GLY A 466 -8.39 10.82 8.66
N THR A 467 -9.65 10.36 8.86
CA THR A 467 -10.08 9.75 10.12
C THR A 467 -9.36 8.43 10.38
N GLN A 468 -9.18 7.59 9.35
CA GLN A 468 -8.50 6.32 9.52
C GLN A 468 -7.00 6.47 9.81
N LEU A 469 -6.31 7.44 9.22
CA LEU A 469 -4.88 7.67 9.43
C LEU A 469 -4.58 8.15 10.85
N THR A 470 -5.45 9.01 11.41
CA THR A 470 -5.34 9.42 12.81
C THR A 470 -5.66 8.27 13.78
N LEU A 471 -6.47 7.29 13.38
CA LEU A 471 -6.78 6.09 14.17
C LEU A 471 -5.75 4.94 14.00
N ARG A 472 -5.20 4.73 12.79
CA ARG A 472 -4.31 3.60 12.43
C ARG A 472 -2.85 3.81 12.80
N THR A 473 -2.38 5.05 12.92
CA THR A 473 -0.98 5.35 13.35
C THR A 473 -0.63 4.77 14.73
N PHE A 474 -1.58 4.21 15.48
CA PHE A 474 -1.43 3.85 16.89
C PHE A 474 -1.69 2.37 17.22
N HIS A 475 -2.12 1.53 16.28
CA HIS A 475 -2.30 0.08 16.53
C HIS A 475 -0.97 -0.67 16.78
N VAL A 476 0.17 0.03 16.66
CA VAL A 476 1.50 -0.48 17.04
C VAL A 476 1.77 -0.34 18.55
N GLY A 477 0.81 0.15 19.35
CA GLY A 477 0.85 0.06 20.82
C GLY A 477 1.99 0.81 21.50
N GLY A 478 2.47 1.91 20.89
CA GLY A 478 3.59 2.69 21.42
C GLY A 478 4.97 2.04 21.20
N VAL A 479 5.08 0.98 20.41
CA VAL A 479 6.38 0.47 19.92
C VAL A 479 6.97 1.50 18.97
N ALA A 480 8.20 1.90 19.22
CA ALA A 480 8.89 2.85 18.36
C ALA A 480 9.30 2.16 17.04
N ALA A 481 8.91 2.76 15.91
CA ALA A 481 9.40 2.37 14.59
C ALA A 481 10.43 3.41 14.15
N VAL A 482 11.71 3.04 14.15
CA VAL A 482 12.78 3.88 13.61
C VAL A 482 12.94 3.50 12.14
N SER A 483 12.49 4.37 11.23
CA SER A 483 12.81 4.25 9.81
C SER A 483 14.25 4.72 9.60
N LYS A 484 15.12 3.84 9.11
CA LYS A 484 16.50 4.17 8.78
C LYS A 484 16.49 5.30 7.74
N ALA A 485 17.02 6.46 8.10
CA ALA A 485 17.26 7.52 7.11
C ALA A 485 18.35 7.01 6.16
N GLU A 486 18.06 6.95 4.87
CA GLU A 486 19.07 6.67 3.85
C GLU A 486 20.08 7.82 3.88
N SER A 487 21.32 7.53 4.31
CA SER A 487 22.41 8.51 4.44
C SER A 487 23.16 8.73 3.13
N GLU A 488 22.83 7.98 2.07
CA GLU A 488 23.55 7.95 0.80
C GLU A 488 22.56 7.92 -0.37
N LEU A 489 22.79 8.78 -1.36
CA LEU A 489 22.07 8.81 -2.63
C LEU A 489 23.08 8.51 -3.75
N SER A 490 23.02 7.32 -4.34
CA SER A 490 23.87 6.93 -5.46
C SER A 490 23.26 7.38 -6.79
N ALA A 491 24.01 8.13 -7.61
CA ALA A 491 23.56 8.47 -8.95
C ALA A 491 23.49 7.21 -9.85
N LYS A 492 22.39 7.06 -10.60
CA LYS A 492 22.18 5.94 -11.54
C LYS A 492 23.02 6.02 -12.82
N PHE A 493 23.59 7.20 -13.11
CA PHE A 493 24.41 7.46 -14.29
C PHE A 493 25.64 8.26 -13.88
N ASP A 494 26.71 8.13 -14.65
CA ASP A 494 27.88 8.99 -14.49
C ASP A 494 27.48 10.46 -14.74
N GLY A 495 27.70 11.32 -13.73
CA GLY A 495 27.35 12.73 -13.80
C GLY A 495 28.28 13.58 -12.93
N THR A 496 28.46 14.84 -13.31
CA THR A 496 29.24 15.81 -12.54
C THR A 496 28.36 16.53 -11.54
N VAL A 497 28.82 16.59 -10.29
CA VAL A 497 28.15 17.33 -9.21
C VAL A 497 28.72 18.75 -9.17
N GLU A 498 27.88 19.74 -9.46
CA GLU A 498 28.26 21.16 -9.41
C GLU A 498 27.71 21.83 -8.14
N PHE A 499 28.62 22.32 -7.30
CA PHE A 499 28.28 23.07 -6.08
C PHE A 499 28.33 24.58 -6.35
N ASP A 500 27.27 25.30 -6.01
CA ASP A 500 27.18 26.75 -6.12
C ASP A 500 27.09 27.39 -4.72
N GLY A 501 27.82 28.49 -4.53
CA GLY A 501 27.79 29.28 -3.30
C GLY A 501 28.23 28.52 -2.04
N ILE A 502 29.41 27.91 -2.05
CA ILE A 502 30.01 27.33 -0.84
C ILE A 502 30.34 28.47 0.13
N ARG A 503 29.66 28.51 1.28
CA ARG A 503 29.96 29.46 2.36
C ARG A 503 30.69 28.74 3.47
N PHE A 504 31.93 29.16 3.71
CA PHE A 504 32.68 28.79 4.90
C PHE A 504 32.37 29.81 6.01
N PRO A 505 32.05 29.39 7.24
CA PRO A 505 32.04 30.30 8.37
C PRO A 505 33.48 30.73 8.66
N ASN A 506 33.78 32.02 8.59
CA ASN A 506 35.06 32.57 9.00
C ASN A 506 35.21 32.43 10.54
N SER A 507 35.79 31.33 11.01
CA SER A 507 36.28 31.26 12.38
C SER A 507 37.73 31.74 12.41
N SER A 508 37.94 33.00 12.78
CA SER A 508 39.23 33.50 13.21
C SER A 508 39.55 32.91 14.59
N MET A 509 40.25 31.77 14.61
CA MET A 509 41.04 31.37 15.77
C MET A 509 42.46 31.08 15.31
N VAL A 510 43.37 31.94 15.74
CA VAL A 510 44.81 31.75 15.64
C VAL A 510 45.17 30.56 16.54
N ALA A 511 45.58 29.45 15.92
CA ALA A 511 46.32 28.40 16.59
C ALA A 511 47.48 27.99 15.67
N GLN A 512 48.71 28.10 16.20
CA GLN A 512 49.93 27.73 15.53
C GLN A 512 49.88 26.26 15.09
N ASN A 513 50.19 26.02 13.80
CA ASN A 513 50.50 24.71 13.21
C ASN A 513 49.55 23.55 13.58
N GLN A 514 48.31 23.60 13.09
CA GLN A 514 47.51 22.43 12.70
C GLN A 514 46.30 22.93 11.89
N GLU A 515 46.08 22.38 10.70
CA GLU A 515 45.04 22.80 9.74
C GLU A 515 43.64 22.71 10.39
N SER A 516 42.97 23.86 10.52
CA SER A 516 41.60 23.96 11.02
C SER A 516 40.62 23.80 9.87
N PHE A 517 39.84 22.72 9.87
CA PHE A 517 38.75 22.50 8.92
C PHE A 517 37.44 23.06 9.47
N SER A 518 36.80 23.98 8.72
CA SER A 518 35.49 24.53 9.05
C SER A 518 34.38 23.92 8.16
N PRO A 519 33.23 23.52 8.72
CA PRO A 519 32.14 22.95 7.93
C PRO A 519 31.48 24.04 7.08
N GLY A 520 31.53 23.89 5.75
CA GLY A 520 30.87 24.79 4.80
C GLY A 520 29.47 24.31 4.40
N GLN A 521 28.56 25.23 4.09
CA GLN A 521 27.28 24.92 3.43
C GLN A 521 27.42 25.13 1.92
N ALA A 522 27.01 24.16 1.11
CA ALA A 522 27.03 24.21 -0.35
C ALA A 522 25.62 23.95 -0.93
N ARG A 523 25.35 24.48 -2.13
CA ARG A 523 24.06 24.33 -2.81
C ARG A 523 24.24 23.67 -4.18
N LEU A 524 23.64 22.50 -4.40
CA LEU A 524 23.73 21.75 -5.65
C LEU A 524 23.00 22.49 -6.78
N LYS A 525 23.63 22.74 -7.94
CA LYS A 525 23.03 23.55 -9.00
C LYS A 525 22.36 22.73 -10.10
N SER A 526 23.01 21.68 -10.61
CA SER A 526 22.44 20.75 -11.59
C SER A 526 23.30 19.48 -11.78
N LEU A 527 22.72 18.44 -12.37
CA LEU A 527 23.40 17.26 -12.92
C LEU A 527 23.23 17.32 -14.45
N THR A 528 24.32 17.47 -15.20
CA THR A 528 24.32 17.51 -16.68
C THR A 528 25.43 16.63 -17.25
N ALA A 529 25.20 16.08 -18.44
CA ALA A 529 26.14 15.20 -19.15
C ALA A 529 26.68 15.92 -20.40
N GLN A 530 27.95 16.39 -20.38
CA GLN A 530 28.90 16.59 -21.51
C GLN A 530 30.17 17.39 -21.08
N PRO A 531 31.26 17.46 -21.87
CA PRO A 531 32.59 17.10 -21.37
C PRO A 531 33.51 18.26 -20.93
N ARG A 532 34.41 17.86 -20.01
CA ARG A 532 35.74 18.41 -19.65
C ARG A 532 35.82 19.84 -19.09
N ASN A 533 35.99 19.89 -17.77
CA ASN A 533 37.14 20.54 -17.09
C ASN A 533 37.35 19.87 -15.72
N PHE A 534 38.60 19.53 -15.40
CA PHE A 534 38.99 18.84 -14.17
C PHE A 534 39.16 19.83 -13.01
N TYR A 535 38.47 19.60 -11.89
CA TYR A 535 38.89 20.09 -10.59
C TYR A 535 38.84 18.95 -9.58
N GLN A 536 39.94 18.76 -8.87
CA GLN A 536 40.14 17.69 -7.90
C GLN A 536 39.77 18.23 -6.52
N VAL A 537 38.73 17.68 -5.89
CA VAL A 537 38.37 17.97 -4.50
C VAL A 537 38.75 16.75 -3.66
N LEU A 538 39.69 16.95 -2.74
CA LEU A 538 40.17 15.92 -1.82
C LEU A 538 39.08 15.55 -0.80
N THR A 539 39.01 14.26 -0.53
CA THR A 539 38.03 13.53 0.27
C THR A 539 37.98 13.97 1.74
N CYS A 540 36.79 14.39 2.21
CA CYS A 540 36.11 13.94 3.43
C CYS A 540 34.96 14.89 3.75
N HIS A 541 33.80 14.34 4.12
CA HIS A 541 32.60 14.95 4.74
C HIS A 541 31.29 14.94 3.92
N THR A 542 30.27 14.40 4.59
CA THR A 542 28.84 14.36 4.24
C THR A 542 28.18 15.73 4.49
N LEU A 543 27.50 16.26 3.47
CA LEU A 543 26.77 17.54 3.52
C LEU A 543 25.27 17.32 3.81
N HIS A 544 24.77 17.80 4.95
CA HIS A 544 23.34 17.77 5.29
C HIS A 544 22.56 18.91 4.59
N TYR A 545 21.57 18.56 3.76
CA TYR A 545 20.73 19.49 3.00
C TYR A 545 19.39 19.78 3.69
N SER A 546 19.18 21.00 4.21
CA SER A 546 17.88 21.43 4.79
C SER A 546 17.20 22.63 4.13
N TRP A 547 17.76 23.21 3.06
CA TRP A 547 17.31 24.52 2.53
C TRP A 547 16.74 24.54 1.09
N PHE A 548 16.42 23.39 0.49
CA PHE A 548 16.02 23.32 -0.93
C PHE A 548 14.53 23.52 -1.24
N GLN A 549 13.65 23.69 -0.25
CA GLN A 549 12.20 23.82 -0.53
C GLN A 549 11.77 25.17 -1.13
N LYS A 550 12.62 26.23 -1.11
CA LYS A 550 12.17 27.59 -1.48
C LYS A 550 12.53 28.09 -2.88
N VAL A 551 13.33 27.37 -3.68
CA VAL A 551 13.84 27.94 -4.96
C VAL A 551 13.25 27.34 -6.23
N ARG A 552 12.46 26.26 -6.15
CA ARG A 552 11.67 25.77 -7.32
C ARG A 552 10.54 26.72 -7.76
N LYS A 553 10.25 27.80 -7.01
CA LYS A 553 9.09 28.67 -7.25
C LYS A 553 9.32 29.82 -8.24
N PHE A 554 10.55 30.06 -8.73
CA PHE A 554 10.87 31.26 -9.54
C PHE A 554 11.51 30.99 -10.91
N GLN A 555 11.61 29.74 -11.38
CA GLN A 555 12.33 29.40 -12.61
C GLN A 555 11.43 28.90 -13.77
N ARG A 556 10.15 29.32 -13.79
CA ARG A 556 9.19 28.94 -14.84
C ARG A 556 8.57 30.13 -15.59
N GLU A 557 9.26 31.27 -15.64
CA GLU A 557 8.87 32.35 -16.55
C GLU A 557 10.03 32.70 -17.49
N ARG A 558 9.70 32.77 -18.78
CA ARG A 558 10.48 33.15 -19.96
C ARG A 558 11.14 32.01 -20.74
N CYS A 559 10.37 31.46 -21.68
CA CYS A 559 10.88 31.08 -22.99
C CYS A 559 9.77 31.27 -24.05
N CYS A 560 9.89 32.33 -24.84
CA CYS A 560 9.26 32.63 -26.14
C CYS A 560 9.65 34.10 -26.46
N VAL A 561 10.13 34.57 -27.61
CA VAL A 561 10.28 34.08 -28.99
C VAL A 561 11.27 35.04 -29.71
N ALA A 562 12.02 34.49 -30.68
CA ALA A 562 12.61 35.05 -31.91
C ALA A 562 13.31 36.43 -32.00
N GLY A 563 14.40 36.46 -32.78
CA GLY A 563 14.59 37.49 -33.82
C GLY A 563 15.92 38.25 -33.87
N ILE A 564 16.92 37.68 -34.56
CA ILE A 564 17.70 38.26 -35.67
C ILE A 564 18.50 39.59 -35.49
N HIS A 565 19.79 39.51 -35.88
CA HIS A 565 20.77 40.55 -36.28
C HIS A 565 21.35 41.42 -35.17
N SER A 566 22.61 41.86 -35.17
CA SER A 566 23.85 41.62 -35.92
C SER A 566 24.92 42.49 -35.22
N MET A 567 26.17 42.01 -35.15
CA MET A 567 27.43 42.77 -35.05
C MET A 567 27.42 44.21 -34.48
N HIS A 568 28.08 44.42 -33.35
CA HIS A 568 29.48 44.87 -33.33
C HIS A 568 30.17 44.56 -32.01
#